data_AF-A0A963BH73-F1
#
_entry.id   AF-A0A963BH73-F1
#
_cell.length_a   1.000
_cell.length_b   1.000
_cell.length_c   1.000
_cell.angle_alpha   90.00
_cell.angle_beta   90.00
_cell.angle_gamma   90.00
#
_symmetry.space_group_name_H-M   'P 1'
#
loop_
_entity.id
_entity.type
_entity.pdbx_description
1 polymer ?
#
loop_
_entity_poly.entity_id
_entity_poly.type
_entity_poly.pdbx_seq_one_letter_code
_entity_poly.pdbx_strand_id
1 'polypeptide(L)'
;MDLGRIQALEEKGVTVQVAVPTDDQVSRFFGVDMAGHDIQPIWVHIDNQSEVNYWLLPIAVDADYYSPDEAALLTGESIPAEQRNANRQRFRANAMPFFIPAHSTHEGYIYGSYKRGGRFIDVRLSGHLKFIRMRFAVLLPTEGFDYEKSELRQRYAKVDELPDLQLPACRERLRAMVCCTTTSDGEGKGDPLNIALVGSGEDVVAALTASGWNFTEAITIDSIRRMIGAAIAEGAFLTAPVSSLYTYGRSQDLALQRGRSTINQRNHMRLWLAPFRCEGEPVWVGQVSRDIGVKVTSKSPTLTTHIIDPDVDEAREYLLHSLLHRDAVSQFAFVRGVGEATLDQPRFNLTDDPYFTDGMRMVLWVSRKPVPPHMSQDLGWNESADPVREGRGEQHMIPALMDAIGSGSR
;
A
#
# COMPACT_ATOMS: atom_id res chain seq x y z
N MET A 1 2.05 -25.97 13.10
CA MET A 1 3.05 -25.41 12.16
C MET A 1 3.88 -24.42 12.97
N ASP A 2 5.19 -24.28 12.71
CA ASP A 2 5.89 -23.09 13.21
C ASP A 2 5.49 -21.91 12.32
N LEU A 3 4.76 -20.95 12.88
CA LEU A 3 4.10 -19.87 12.14
C LEU A 3 4.95 -18.58 12.08
N GLY A 4 6.16 -18.59 12.65
CA GLY A 4 7.09 -17.48 12.54
C GLY A 4 6.59 -16.17 13.16
N ARG A 5 6.56 -15.09 12.36
CA ARG A 5 6.30 -13.70 12.80
C ARG A 5 4.81 -13.43 13.10
N ILE A 6 4.29 -14.06 14.15
CA ILE A 6 2.94 -13.76 14.69
C ILE A 6 2.87 -12.29 15.14
N GLN A 7 1.83 -11.58 14.73
CA GLN A 7 1.46 -10.26 15.26
C GLN A 7 0.20 -10.40 16.10
N ALA A 8 0.14 -9.71 17.23
CA ALA A 8 -0.99 -9.73 18.15
C ALA A 8 -1.52 -8.31 18.40
N LEU A 9 -2.84 -8.16 18.48
CA LEU A 9 -3.54 -6.96 18.94
C LEU A 9 -4.67 -7.35 19.90
N GLU A 10 -4.96 -6.50 20.86
CA GLU A 10 -6.04 -6.69 21.84
C GLU A 10 -6.96 -5.46 21.86
N GLU A 11 -8.28 -5.68 21.88
CA GLU A 11 -9.29 -4.64 21.96
C GLU A 11 -10.55 -5.21 22.65
N LYS A 12 -11.07 -4.50 23.67
CA LYS A 12 -12.36 -4.82 24.34
C LYS A 12 -12.47 -6.26 24.86
N GLY A 13 -11.37 -6.86 25.32
CA GLY A 13 -11.35 -8.24 25.83
C GLY A 13 -11.32 -9.32 24.74
N VAL A 14 -10.96 -8.95 23.51
CA VAL A 14 -10.65 -9.91 22.44
C VAL A 14 -9.20 -9.71 22.04
N THR A 15 -8.44 -10.81 21.96
CA THR A 15 -7.11 -10.83 21.36
C THR A 15 -7.20 -11.47 19.98
N VAL A 16 -6.63 -10.82 18.97
CA VAL A 16 -6.45 -11.41 17.64
C VAL A 16 -4.95 -11.54 17.36
N GLN A 17 -4.55 -12.73 16.93
CA GLN A 17 -3.23 -13.01 16.42
C GLN A 17 -3.31 -13.40 14.93
N VAL A 18 -2.36 -12.94 14.14
CA VAL A 18 -2.26 -13.28 12.72
C VAL A 18 -0.83 -13.63 12.32
N ALA A 19 -0.71 -14.55 11.38
CA ALA A 19 0.54 -14.87 10.69
C ALA A 19 0.24 -15.27 9.24
N VAL A 20 1.19 -15.02 8.35
CA VAL A 20 1.16 -15.56 6.98
C VAL A 20 2.39 -16.47 6.84
N PRO A 21 2.20 -17.81 6.81
CA PRO A 21 3.31 -18.76 6.63
C PRO A 21 3.97 -18.60 5.26
N THR A 22 5.23 -19.08 5.15
CA THR A 22 5.94 -19.16 3.87
C THR A 22 5.30 -20.21 2.95
N ASP A 23 5.51 -20.10 1.65
CA ASP A 23 5.00 -21.06 0.66
C ASP A 23 5.55 -22.47 0.91
N ASP A 24 6.82 -22.53 1.34
CA ASP A 24 7.53 -23.71 1.83
C ASP A 24 6.88 -24.34 3.10
N GLN A 25 6.43 -23.51 4.07
CA GLN A 25 5.69 -23.96 5.26
C GLN A 25 4.27 -24.45 4.90
N VAL A 26 3.58 -23.72 4.02
CA VAL A 26 2.26 -24.06 3.49
C VAL A 26 2.31 -25.41 2.78
N SER A 27 3.29 -25.62 1.90
CA SER A 27 3.47 -26.84 1.12
C SER A 27 3.77 -28.04 2.01
N ARG A 28 4.70 -27.89 2.98
CA ARG A 28 5.01 -28.94 3.98
C ARG A 28 3.83 -29.25 4.90
N PHE A 29 3.00 -28.26 5.21
CA PHE A 29 1.77 -28.49 5.94
C PHE A 29 0.76 -29.15 5.01
N PHE A 30 0.05 -28.40 4.16
CA PHE A 30 -1.11 -28.88 3.39
C PHE A 30 -0.79 -30.05 2.46
N GLY A 31 0.45 -30.20 1.99
CA GLY A 31 0.88 -31.29 1.09
C GLY A 31 0.68 -30.97 -0.40
N VAL A 32 0.43 -29.70 -0.72
CA VAL A 32 0.17 -29.16 -2.05
C VAL A 32 0.82 -27.78 -2.18
N ASP A 33 1.30 -27.44 -3.37
CA ASP A 33 1.60 -26.05 -3.70
C ASP A 33 0.28 -25.26 -3.75
N MET A 34 0.25 -24.13 -3.06
CA MET A 34 -0.88 -23.19 -3.05
C MET A 34 -0.52 -21.89 -3.76
N ALA A 35 0.75 -21.50 -3.73
CA ALA A 35 1.27 -20.28 -4.33
C ALA A 35 1.21 -20.34 -5.86
N GLY A 36 1.51 -21.51 -6.45
CA GLY A 36 1.35 -21.77 -7.89
C GLY A 36 -0.09 -21.71 -8.41
N HIS A 37 -1.08 -21.61 -7.52
CA HIS A 37 -2.51 -21.45 -7.83
C HIS A 37 -3.08 -20.10 -7.35
N ASP A 38 -2.24 -19.11 -7.08
CA ASP A 38 -2.60 -17.79 -6.53
C ASP A 38 -3.32 -17.82 -5.17
N ILE A 39 -3.12 -18.86 -4.35
CA ILE A 39 -3.72 -19.00 -3.02
C ILE A 39 -2.68 -18.81 -1.90
N GLN A 40 -3.01 -17.98 -0.92
CA GLN A 40 -2.18 -17.73 0.27
C GLN A 40 -2.99 -17.97 1.55
N PRO A 41 -2.72 -19.05 2.30
CA PRO A 41 -3.29 -19.24 3.63
C PRO A 41 -2.83 -18.15 4.59
N ILE A 42 -3.78 -17.57 5.32
CA ILE A 42 -3.57 -16.56 6.36
C ILE A 42 -4.01 -17.20 7.66
N TRP A 43 -3.07 -17.51 8.55
CA TRP A 43 -3.42 -18.03 9.87
C TRP A 43 -3.97 -16.90 10.73
N VAL A 44 -5.11 -17.17 11.36
CA VAL A 44 -5.79 -16.27 12.29
C VAL A 44 -6.12 -17.07 13.55
N HIS A 45 -5.84 -16.50 14.70
CA HIS A 45 -6.24 -17.01 16.01
C HIS A 45 -6.96 -15.88 16.75
N ILE A 46 -8.12 -16.19 17.32
CA ILE A 46 -8.98 -15.24 18.03
C ILE A 46 -9.31 -15.82 19.38
N ASP A 47 -8.92 -15.11 20.42
CA ASP A 47 -9.29 -15.40 21.80
C ASP A 47 -10.30 -14.35 22.28
N ASN A 48 -11.56 -14.76 22.45
CA ASN A 48 -12.66 -13.89 22.83
C ASN A 48 -13.00 -14.08 24.31
N GLN A 49 -12.38 -13.28 25.18
CA GLN A 49 -12.63 -13.25 26.63
C GLN A 49 -13.73 -12.24 27.00
N SER A 50 -14.56 -11.83 26.03
CA SER A 50 -15.66 -10.89 26.23
C SER A 50 -17.01 -11.61 26.30
N GLU A 51 -18.01 -10.94 26.89
CA GLU A 51 -19.41 -11.40 26.95
C GLU A 51 -20.16 -11.37 25.60
N VAL A 52 -19.47 -11.10 24.49
CA VAL A 52 -20.09 -10.82 23.19
C VAL A 52 -19.75 -11.93 22.20
N ASN A 53 -20.79 -12.54 21.62
CA ASN A 53 -20.63 -13.41 20.46
C ASN A 53 -20.32 -12.56 19.20
N TYR A 54 -19.29 -12.93 18.45
CA TYR A 54 -18.86 -12.23 17.25
C TYR A 54 -18.96 -13.08 15.98
N TRP A 55 -19.26 -12.42 14.87
CA TRP A 55 -19.04 -12.93 13.53
C TRP A 55 -17.75 -12.33 12.96
N LEU A 56 -16.79 -13.19 12.63
CA LEU A 56 -15.65 -12.83 11.79
C LEU A 56 -16.13 -12.54 10.37
N LEU A 57 -15.55 -11.52 9.74
CA LEU A 57 -15.84 -11.13 8.36
C LEU A 57 -14.61 -11.40 7.46
N PRO A 58 -14.41 -12.62 6.92
CA PRO A 58 -13.25 -12.92 6.06
C PRO A 58 -13.13 -12.01 4.83
N ILE A 59 -14.26 -11.53 4.31
CA ILE A 59 -14.34 -10.55 3.21
C ILE A 59 -13.57 -9.25 3.47
N ALA A 60 -13.27 -8.92 4.74
CA ALA A 60 -12.42 -7.79 5.11
C ALA A 60 -10.92 -8.11 5.03
N VAL A 61 -10.54 -9.38 5.24
CA VAL A 61 -9.16 -9.89 5.15
C VAL A 61 -8.76 -10.11 3.68
N ASP A 62 -9.68 -10.60 2.86
CA ASP A 62 -9.60 -10.57 1.40
C ASP A 62 -11.02 -10.58 0.82
N ALA A 63 -11.29 -9.73 -0.17
CA ALA A 63 -12.59 -9.71 -0.83
C ALA A 63 -12.76 -10.92 -1.76
N ASP A 64 -11.64 -11.39 -2.32
CA ASP A 64 -11.55 -12.49 -3.29
C ASP A 64 -10.95 -13.74 -2.60
N TYR A 65 -11.41 -14.03 -1.37
CA TYR A 65 -10.98 -15.23 -0.62
C TYR A 65 -11.65 -16.49 -1.18
N TYR A 66 -10.90 -17.58 -1.22
CA TYR A 66 -11.35 -18.90 -1.68
C TYR A 66 -12.09 -19.64 -0.56
N SER A 67 -13.14 -20.37 -0.93
CA SER A 67 -13.73 -21.33 0.01
C SER A 67 -12.78 -22.53 0.25
N PRO A 68 -12.86 -23.23 1.39
CA PRO A 68 -11.98 -24.37 1.66
C PRO A 68 -12.11 -25.51 0.63
N ASP A 69 -13.29 -25.66 0.03
CA ASP A 69 -13.55 -26.66 -1.02
C ASP A 69 -12.96 -26.25 -2.37
N GLU A 70 -13.02 -24.97 -2.70
CA GLU A 70 -12.47 -24.38 -3.93
C GLU A 70 -10.95 -24.37 -3.91
N ALA A 71 -10.35 -23.95 -2.79
CA ALA A 71 -8.90 -23.99 -2.63
C ALA A 71 -8.38 -25.44 -2.71
N ALA A 72 -9.08 -26.41 -2.10
CA ALA A 72 -8.75 -27.83 -2.21
C ALA A 72 -9.00 -28.43 -3.60
N LEU A 73 -9.89 -27.83 -4.42
CA LEU A 73 -10.15 -28.23 -5.81
C LEU A 73 -9.03 -27.74 -6.71
N LEU A 74 -8.70 -26.44 -6.65
CA LEU A 74 -7.66 -25.80 -7.46
C LEU A 74 -6.29 -26.47 -7.25
N THR A 75 -5.88 -26.67 -6.00
CA THR A 75 -4.61 -27.36 -5.68
C THR A 75 -4.72 -28.88 -5.78
N GLY A 76 -5.94 -29.40 -5.93
CA GLY A 76 -6.24 -30.84 -5.98
C GLY A 76 -5.88 -31.49 -7.31
N GLU A 77 -5.68 -30.71 -8.38
CA GLU A 77 -5.24 -31.22 -9.68
C GLU A 77 -3.84 -31.84 -9.60
N SER A 78 -2.97 -31.23 -8.79
CA SER A 78 -1.56 -31.60 -8.55
C SER A 78 -1.36 -32.89 -7.73
N ILE A 79 -2.44 -33.54 -7.25
CA ILE A 79 -2.39 -34.75 -6.43
C ILE A 79 -3.27 -35.89 -6.96
N PRO A 80 -2.94 -37.17 -6.64
CA PRO A 80 -3.72 -38.34 -7.04
C PRO A 80 -5.19 -38.28 -6.58
N ALA A 81 -6.09 -38.85 -7.40
CA ALA A 81 -7.53 -38.73 -7.22
C ALA A 81 -8.03 -39.28 -5.87
N GLU A 82 -7.42 -40.35 -5.37
CA GLU A 82 -7.71 -40.96 -4.07
C GLU A 82 -7.36 -40.05 -2.88
N GLN A 83 -6.43 -39.10 -3.05
CA GLN A 83 -6.01 -38.16 -2.00
C GLN A 83 -6.88 -36.90 -1.95
N ARG A 84 -7.59 -36.55 -3.02
CA ARG A 84 -8.39 -35.30 -3.13
C ARG A 84 -9.46 -35.17 -2.06
N ASN A 85 -10.13 -36.27 -1.69
CA ASN A 85 -11.13 -36.26 -0.61
C ASN A 85 -10.51 -35.98 0.77
N ALA A 86 -9.33 -36.56 1.05
CA ALA A 86 -8.60 -36.28 2.29
C ALA A 86 -8.08 -34.83 2.31
N ASN A 87 -7.59 -34.30 1.18
CA ASN A 87 -7.19 -32.91 1.04
C ASN A 87 -8.35 -31.94 1.32
N ARG A 88 -9.52 -32.18 0.72
CA ARG A 88 -10.74 -31.38 0.96
C ARG A 88 -11.18 -31.40 2.43
N GLN A 89 -11.15 -32.56 3.08
CA GLN A 89 -11.43 -32.66 4.53
C GLN A 89 -10.41 -31.88 5.35
N ARG A 90 -9.13 -31.93 4.98
CA ARG A 90 -8.06 -31.19 5.64
C ARG A 90 -8.25 -29.68 5.55
N PHE A 91 -8.54 -29.16 4.36
CA PHE A 91 -8.80 -27.72 4.17
C PHE A 91 -9.99 -27.27 5.01
N ARG A 92 -11.10 -28.01 5.01
CA ARG A 92 -12.24 -27.73 5.89
C ARG A 92 -11.89 -27.74 7.38
N ALA A 93 -11.13 -28.74 7.83
CA ALA A 93 -10.73 -28.89 9.23
C ALA A 93 -9.73 -27.82 9.71
N ASN A 94 -9.07 -27.12 8.79
CA ASN A 94 -8.15 -26.03 9.08
C ASN A 94 -8.73 -24.65 8.76
N ALA A 95 -9.96 -24.56 8.22
CA ALA A 95 -10.58 -23.29 7.88
C ALA A 95 -11.01 -22.52 9.13
N MET A 96 -10.78 -21.21 9.16
CA MET A 96 -11.20 -20.35 10.27
C MET A 96 -12.73 -20.31 10.38
N PRO A 97 -13.35 -20.63 11.54
CA PRO A 97 -14.79 -20.53 11.72
C PRO A 97 -15.27 -19.07 11.67
N PHE A 98 -16.46 -18.84 11.12
CA PHE A 98 -17.01 -17.49 11.00
C PHE A 98 -17.68 -16.99 12.29
N PHE A 99 -18.06 -17.89 13.20
CA PHE A 99 -18.69 -17.55 14.46
C PHE A 99 -17.71 -17.81 15.62
N ILE A 100 -17.52 -16.79 16.45
CA ILE A 100 -16.64 -16.77 17.62
C ILE A 100 -17.52 -16.51 18.84
N PRO A 101 -17.93 -17.56 19.57
CA PRO A 101 -18.65 -17.43 20.84
C PRO A 101 -17.94 -16.53 21.86
N ALA A 102 -18.71 -16.00 22.80
CA ALA A 102 -18.19 -15.43 24.05
C ALA A 102 -17.42 -16.51 24.84
N HIS A 103 -16.33 -16.11 25.50
CA HIS A 103 -15.46 -16.98 26.31
C HIS A 103 -14.92 -18.21 25.54
N SER A 104 -14.53 -18.02 24.27
CA SER A 104 -13.94 -19.08 23.45
C SER A 104 -12.75 -18.63 22.63
N THR A 105 -11.89 -19.60 22.31
CA THR A 105 -10.70 -19.44 21.49
C THR A 105 -10.85 -20.27 20.21
N HIS A 106 -10.57 -19.67 19.06
CA HIS A 106 -10.62 -20.36 17.76
C HIS A 106 -9.41 -19.98 16.90
N GLU A 107 -8.90 -20.95 16.15
CA GLU A 107 -7.85 -20.73 15.17
C GLU A 107 -8.12 -21.47 13.87
N GLY A 108 -7.50 -20.99 12.79
CA GLY A 108 -7.61 -21.58 11.46
C GLY A 108 -7.02 -20.67 10.39
N TYR A 109 -7.27 -21.01 9.14
CA TYR A 109 -6.79 -20.28 7.98
C TYR A 109 -7.94 -19.63 7.22
N ILE A 110 -7.72 -18.41 6.74
CA ILE A 110 -8.46 -17.79 5.65
C ILE A 110 -7.63 -17.99 4.39
N TYR A 111 -8.20 -18.58 3.34
CA TYR A 111 -7.51 -18.81 2.07
C TYR A 111 -7.68 -17.57 1.19
N GLY A 112 -6.79 -16.59 1.33
CA GLY A 112 -6.83 -15.36 0.51
C GLY A 112 -6.15 -15.51 -0.84
N SER A 113 -6.28 -14.53 -1.73
CA SER A 113 -5.45 -14.47 -2.95
C SER A 113 -4.00 -14.15 -2.61
N TYR A 114 -3.07 -14.70 -3.37
CA TYR A 114 -1.64 -14.53 -3.18
C TYR A 114 -1.21 -13.06 -3.33
N LYS A 115 -0.30 -12.61 -2.45
CA LYS A 115 0.28 -11.25 -2.44
C LYS A 115 1.80 -11.37 -2.26
N ARG A 116 2.55 -10.39 -2.77
CA ARG A 116 4.03 -10.33 -2.69
C ARG A 116 4.49 -9.10 -1.90
N GLY A 117 5.62 -9.22 -1.21
CA GLY A 117 6.26 -8.17 -0.42
C GLY A 117 5.56 -7.92 0.93
N GLY A 118 4.28 -7.59 0.92
CA GLY A 118 3.52 -7.31 2.13
C GLY A 118 2.01 -7.52 1.94
N ARG A 119 1.32 -7.81 3.05
CA ARG A 119 -0.12 -7.99 3.13
C ARG A 119 -0.69 -7.15 4.27
N PHE A 120 -1.73 -6.41 3.95
CA PHE A 120 -2.55 -5.77 4.96
C PHE A 120 -3.75 -6.67 5.30
N ILE A 121 -3.97 -6.90 6.60
CA ILE A 121 -5.04 -7.77 7.11
C ILE A 121 -5.97 -6.92 7.99
N ASP A 122 -7.25 -6.86 7.60
CA ASP A 122 -8.33 -6.15 8.32
C ASP A 122 -9.23 -7.17 9.02
N VAL A 123 -8.90 -7.55 10.26
CA VAL A 123 -9.75 -8.47 11.04
C VAL A 123 -10.91 -7.69 11.65
N ARG A 124 -12.11 -7.94 11.12
CA ARG A 124 -13.35 -7.31 11.57
C ARG A 124 -14.25 -8.33 12.25
N LEU A 125 -14.68 -8.00 13.47
CA LEU A 125 -15.58 -8.81 14.28
C LEU A 125 -16.87 -8.04 14.55
N SER A 126 -18.00 -8.59 14.12
CA SER A 126 -19.33 -7.98 14.23
C SER A 126 -20.19 -8.73 15.24
N GLY A 127 -20.55 -8.06 16.34
CA GLY A 127 -21.41 -8.59 17.41
C GLY A 127 -22.62 -7.67 17.63
N HIS A 128 -23.54 -8.08 18.51
CA HIS A 128 -24.75 -7.30 18.77
C HIS A 128 -24.41 -5.90 19.35
N LEU A 129 -24.62 -4.84 18.55
CA LEU A 129 -24.24 -3.45 18.86
C LEU A 129 -22.76 -3.25 19.23
N LYS A 130 -21.88 -4.18 18.82
CA LYS A 130 -20.46 -4.18 19.16
C LYS A 130 -19.63 -4.51 17.93
N PHE A 131 -18.56 -3.77 17.73
CA PHE A 131 -17.67 -3.94 16.61
C PHE A 131 -16.21 -3.80 17.08
N ILE A 132 -15.35 -4.67 16.58
CA ILE A 132 -13.90 -4.68 16.79
C ILE A 132 -13.24 -4.71 15.41
N ARG A 133 -12.18 -3.93 15.25
CA ARG A 133 -11.44 -3.86 13.99
C ARG A 133 -9.95 -3.72 14.23
N MET A 134 -9.24 -4.81 13.97
CA MET A 134 -7.80 -4.90 14.15
C MET A 134 -7.10 -4.92 12.79
N ARG A 135 -6.11 -4.05 12.66
CA ARG A 135 -5.39 -3.76 11.42
C ARG A 135 -3.95 -4.25 11.57
N PHE A 136 -3.53 -5.22 10.75
CA PHE A 136 -2.18 -5.79 10.80
C PHE A 136 -1.42 -5.53 9.49
N ALA A 137 -0.17 -5.10 9.63
CA ALA A 137 0.78 -4.93 8.53
C ALA A 137 1.75 -6.13 8.52
N VAL A 138 1.39 -7.21 7.81
CA VAL A 138 2.20 -8.43 7.74
C VAL A 138 3.13 -8.35 6.55
N LEU A 139 4.43 -8.30 6.82
CA LEU A 139 5.45 -8.36 5.78
C LEU A 139 5.70 -9.81 5.39
N LEU A 140 5.67 -10.09 4.09
CA LEU A 140 5.68 -11.45 3.57
C LEU A 140 7.12 -11.89 3.25
N PRO A 141 7.46 -13.18 3.47
CA PRO A 141 8.67 -13.78 2.92
C PRO A 141 8.67 -13.68 1.39
N THR A 142 9.86 -13.55 0.79
CA THR A 142 10.02 -13.56 -0.67
C THR A 142 11.02 -14.63 -1.09
N GLU A 143 10.61 -15.54 -1.97
CA GLU A 143 11.47 -16.51 -2.66
C GLU A 143 11.82 -16.03 -4.10
N GLY A 144 12.29 -14.80 -4.31
CA GLY A 144 13.26 -14.08 -3.50
C GLY A 144 14.38 -13.48 -4.36
N PHE A 145 15.45 -13.03 -3.71
CA PHE A 145 16.45 -12.12 -4.28
C PHE A 145 17.68 -12.06 -3.35
N ASP A 146 18.84 -11.58 -3.80
CA ASP A 146 19.96 -11.28 -2.88
C ASP A 146 19.71 -9.95 -2.14
N TYR A 147 18.80 -9.98 -1.16
CA TYR A 147 18.30 -8.83 -0.41
C TYR A 147 19.31 -8.26 0.60
N GLU A 148 20.46 -8.92 0.84
CA GLU A 148 21.48 -8.42 1.78
C GLU A 148 22.15 -7.13 1.31
N LYS A 149 22.05 -6.83 0.01
CA LYS A 149 22.68 -5.68 -0.65
C LYS A 149 21.74 -4.50 -0.90
N SER A 150 20.47 -4.55 -0.47
CA SER A 150 19.53 -3.44 -0.68
C SER A 150 19.99 -2.16 0.06
N GLU A 151 20.27 -1.08 -0.68
CA GLU A 151 20.65 0.21 -0.08
C GLU A 151 19.53 0.81 0.77
N LEU A 152 18.26 0.59 0.39
CA LEU A 152 17.09 0.97 1.20
C LEU A 152 17.18 0.35 2.59
N ARG A 153 17.60 -0.92 2.71
CA ARG A 153 17.76 -1.60 4.01
C ARG A 153 18.77 -0.90 4.91
N GLN A 154 19.92 -0.54 4.34
CA GLN A 154 20.99 0.12 5.09
C GLN A 154 20.58 1.53 5.53
N ARG A 155 19.77 2.22 4.71
CA ARG A 155 19.17 3.53 5.00
C ARG A 155 18.08 3.44 6.07
N TYR A 156 17.15 2.50 5.93
CA TYR A 156 16.02 2.32 6.85
C TYR A 156 16.45 1.77 8.21
N ALA A 157 17.51 0.94 8.26
CA ALA A 157 18.12 0.50 9.52
C ALA A 157 18.73 1.64 10.36
N LYS A 158 18.84 2.85 9.80
CA LYS A 158 19.29 4.09 10.43
C LYS A 158 18.22 5.19 10.40
N VAL A 159 16.96 4.83 10.14
CA VAL A 159 15.88 5.83 10.03
C VAL A 159 15.71 6.64 11.32
N ASP A 160 15.99 6.01 12.46
CA ASP A 160 15.96 6.65 13.78
C ASP A 160 17.15 7.58 14.07
N GLU A 161 18.20 7.54 13.25
CA GLU A 161 19.32 8.49 13.27
C GLU A 161 19.02 9.76 12.43
N LEU A 162 17.96 9.75 11.61
CA LEU A 162 17.62 10.89 10.76
C LEU A 162 17.10 12.07 11.58
N PRO A 163 17.38 13.33 11.16
CA PRO A 163 16.86 14.53 11.80
C PRO A 163 15.34 14.49 11.89
N ASP A 164 14.83 14.49 13.12
CA ASP A 164 13.39 14.57 13.38
C ASP A 164 12.95 16.03 13.45
N LEU A 165 11.91 16.35 12.68
CA LEU A 165 11.42 17.71 12.51
C LEU A 165 10.02 17.83 13.14
N GLN A 166 9.80 18.92 13.85
CA GLN A 166 8.47 19.29 14.33
C GLN A 166 7.61 19.81 13.18
N LEU A 167 6.29 19.70 13.30
CA LEU A 167 5.32 19.96 12.21
C LEU A 167 5.57 21.25 11.38
N PRO A 168 5.89 22.42 11.96
CA PRO A 168 6.20 23.61 11.16
C PRO A 168 7.51 23.50 10.35
N ALA A 169 8.53 22.85 10.91
CA ALA A 169 9.80 22.60 10.22
C ALA A 169 9.65 21.52 9.14
N CYS A 170 8.76 20.53 9.35
CA CYS A 170 8.34 19.58 8.32
C CYS A 170 7.71 20.27 7.12
N ARG A 171 6.75 21.17 7.36
CA ARG A 171 6.11 21.96 6.30
C ARG A 171 7.14 22.69 5.44
N GLU A 172 8.03 23.44 6.06
CA GLU A 172 9.04 24.21 5.32
C GLU A 172 10.11 23.32 4.66
N ARG A 173 10.50 22.19 5.29
CA ARG A 173 11.38 21.20 4.67
C ARG A 173 10.74 20.60 3.42
N LEU A 174 9.48 20.19 3.49
CA LEU A 174 8.71 19.64 2.36
C LEU A 174 8.53 20.70 1.27
N ARG A 175 8.25 21.96 1.63
CA ARG A 175 8.14 23.09 0.70
C ARG A 175 9.41 23.37 -0.09
N ALA A 176 10.57 23.26 0.57
CA ALA A 176 11.88 23.54 -0.02
C ALA A 176 12.46 22.41 -0.88
N MET A 177 11.80 21.25 -0.97
CA MET A 177 12.29 20.14 -1.81
C MET A 177 12.15 20.46 -3.30
N VAL A 178 13.02 19.86 -4.11
CA VAL A 178 12.93 19.90 -5.58
C VAL A 178 11.53 19.50 -6.07
N CYS A 179 11.10 20.08 -7.20
CA CYS A 179 9.78 19.83 -7.75
C CYS A 179 9.61 18.40 -8.27
N CYS A 180 10.69 17.85 -8.84
CA CYS A 180 10.60 16.87 -9.91
C CYS A 180 11.78 15.91 -9.82
N THR A 181 11.59 14.68 -10.30
CA THR A 181 12.67 13.70 -10.44
C THR A 181 13.64 14.07 -11.58
N THR A 182 14.80 13.43 -11.64
CA THR A 182 15.82 13.62 -12.69
C THR A 182 16.22 12.30 -13.36
N THR A 183 17.09 12.38 -14.38
CA THR A 183 17.93 11.26 -14.83
C THR A 183 19.01 10.91 -13.80
N SER A 184 19.77 9.82 -14.05
CA SER A 184 20.78 9.27 -13.13
C SER A 184 21.96 10.19 -12.81
N ASP A 185 22.27 11.10 -13.73
CA ASP A 185 23.28 12.17 -13.62
C ASP A 185 22.74 13.45 -12.97
N GLY A 186 21.43 13.52 -12.67
CA GLY A 186 20.79 14.70 -12.10
C GLY A 186 20.25 15.68 -13.13
N GLU A 187 20.29 15.35 -14.42
CA GLU A 187 19.81 16.24 -15.49
C GLU A 187 18.29 16.14 -15.76
N GLY A 188 17.80 17.12 -16.51
CA GLY A 188 16.39 17.22 -16.94
C GLY A 188 15.40 17.47 -15.80
N LYS A 189 14.10 17.39 -16.14
CA LYS A 189 12.99 17.36 -15.20
C LYS A 189 12.04 16.26 -15.65
N GLY A 190 11.81 15.29 -14.77
CA GLY A 190 10.84 14.23 -14.95
C GLY A 190 9.50 14.56 -14.31
N ASP A 191 8.83 13.50 -13.91
CA ASP A 191 7.53 13.56 -13.25
C ASP A 191 7.64 14.32 -11.90
N PRO A 192 6.58 15.02 -11.47
CA PRO A 192 6.61 15.81 -10.25
C PRO A 192 6.57 14.93 -9.00
N LEU A 193 7.36 15.30 -7.99
CA LEU A 193 7.29 14.77 -6.64
C LEU A 193 6.07 15.37 -5.92
N ASN A 194 4.87 14.93 -6.31
CA ASN A 194 3.57 15.47 -5.90
C ASN A 194 3.00 14.87 -4.60
N ILE A 195 3.68 13.91 -3.96
CA ILE A 195 3.25 13.32 -2.68
C ILE A 195 4.36 13.21 -1.63
N ALA A 196 3.96 13.16 -0.36
CA ALA A 196 4.77 12.73 0.78
C ALA A 196 3.90 11.90 1.75
N LEU A 197 4.36 10.72 2.14
CA LEU A 197 3.70 9.85 3.11
C LEU A 197 4.53 9.85 4.40
N VAL A 198 3.92 10.26 5.52
CA VAL A 198 4.51 10.27 6.85
C VAL A 198 4.04 9.02 7.60
N GLY A 199 4.98 8.19 8.02
CA GLY A 199 4.69 6.94 8.74
C GLY A 199 5.75 5.86 8.48
N SER A 200 5.78 4.87 9.38
CA SER A 200 6.63 3.69 9.24
C SER A 200 6.45 3.02 7.86
N GLY A 201 7.55 2.48 7.31
CA GLY A 201 7.50 1.76 6.04
C GLY A 201 6.55 0.57 6.03
N GLU A 202 6.29 -0.02 7.21
CA GLU A 202 5.32 -1.09 7.41
C GLU A 202 3.89 -0.59 7.15
N ASP A 203 3.55 0.55 7.76
CA ASP A 203 2.21 1.13 7.69
C ASP A 203 1.94 1.75 6.32
N VAL A 204 2.95 2.44 5.75
CA VAL A 204 2.89 2.99 4.39
C VAL A 204 2.65 1.88 3.37
N VAL A 205 3.46 0.81 3.37
CA VAL A 205 3.26 -0.34 2.48
C VAL A 205 1.88 -0.94 2.68
N ALA A 206 1.49 -1.22 3.93
CA ALA A 206 0.27 -1.95 4.17
C ALA A 206 -0.98 -1.11 3.86
N ALA A 207 -0.97 0.21 4.10
CA ALA A 207 -2.04 1.11 3.68
C ALA A 207 -2.17 1.19 2.14
N LEU A 208 -1.05 1.20 1.41
CA LEU A 208 -1.04 1.17 -0.05
C LEU A 208 -1.56 -0.18 -0.59
N THR A 209 -1.09 -1.32 -0.06
CA THR A 209 -1.58 -2.65 -0.47
C THR A 209 -3.05 -2.87 -0.10
N ALA A 210 -3.52 -2.35 1.04
CA ALA A 210 -4.94 -2.32 1.39
C ALA A 210 -5.78 -1.54 0.36
N SER A 211 -5.20 -0.46 -0.15
CA SER A 211 -5.76 0.37 -1.23
C SER A 211 -5.53 -0.24 -2.62
N GLY A 212 -5.06 -1.50 -2.68
CA GLY A 212 -4.86 -2.30 -3.88
C GLY A 212 -3.79 -1.76 -4.81
N TRP A 213 -2.72 -1.17 -4.27
CA TRP A 213 -1.45 -0.97 -4.96
C TRP A 213 -0.59 -2.23 -4.82
N ASN A 214 0.00 -2.67 -5.92
CA ASN A 214 0.87 -3.84 -6.01
C ASN A 214 2.27 -3.39 -6.43
N PHE A 215 3.32 -4.05 -5.96
CA PHE A 215 4.70 -3.71 -6.33
C PHE A 215 4.99 -4.03 -7.80
N THR A 216 5.72 -3.15 -8.50
CA THR A 216 6.06 -3.33 -9.94
C THR A 216 7.35 -4.11 -10.16
N GLU A 217 8.19 -4.15 -9.14
CA GLU A 217 9.47 -4.86 -9.12
C GLU A 217 9.51 -5.74 -7.87
N ALA A 218 10.43 -6.71 -7.81
CA ALA A 218 10.55 -7.65 -6.71
C ALA A 218 11.01 -6.96 -5.42
N ILE A 219 10.07 -6.35 -4.71
CA ILE A 219 10.33 -5.57 -3.50
C ILE A 219 10.48 -6.51 -2.29
N THR A 220 11.72 -6.59 -1.81
CA THR A 220 12.09 -7.32 -0.60
C THR A 220 11.91 -6.41 0.61
N ILE A 221 10.77 -6.56 1.29
CA ILE A 221 10.43 -5.77 2.49
C ILE A 221 11.22 -6.25 3.73
N ASP A 222 12.07 -7.25 3.54
CA ASP A 222 13.28 -7.51 4.31
C ASP A 222 14.21 -6.31 4.48
N SER A 223 14.11 -5.30 3.62
CA SER A 223 14.73 -3.99 3.81
C SER A 223 14.20 -3.22 5.02
N ILE A 224 12.93 -3.42 5.40
CA ILE A 224 12.27 -2.72 6.51
C ILE A 224 12.34 -3.52 7.83
N ARG A 225 12.49 -4.86 7.82
CA ARG A 225 12.55 -5.70 9.05
C ARG A 225 13.75 -6.67 9.22
N ARG A 226 14.61 -6.88 8.21
CA ARG A 226 15.75 -7.83 8.13
C ARG A 226 15.42 -9.34 7.87
N MET A 227 15.93 -9.81 6.72
CA MET A 227 16.62 -11.10 6.40
C MET A 227 15.85 -12.44 6.09
N ILE A 228 16.13 -12.97 4.87
CA ILE A 228 16.01 -14.35 4.26
C ILE A 228 14.75 -14.54 3.36
N GLY A 229 14.77 -14.99 2.07
CA GLY A 229 15.74 -15.73 1.22
C GLY A 229 15.58 -15.51 -0.33
N ALA A 230 15.85 -16.53 -1.18
CA ALA A 230 16.06 -16.41 -2.66
C ALA A 230 15.76 -17.73 -3.44
N ALA A 231 15.40 -17.79 -4.76
CA ALA A 231 14.93 -16.80 -5.76
C ALA A 231 14.46 -17.46 -7.11
N ILE A 232 13.29 -17.13 -7.70
CA ILE A 232 12.93 -17.47 -9.12
C ILE A 232 12.20 -16.33 -9.86
N ALA A 233 12.60 -16.10 -11.12
CA ALA A 233 11.86 -15.36 -12.13
C ALA A 233 11.42 -16.27 -13.28
N GLU A 234 10.10 -16.44 -13.47
CA GLU A 234 9.42 -16.59 -14.77
C GLU A 234 7.91 -16.65 -14.49
N GLY A 235 7.11 -15.85 -15.20
CA GLY A 235 5.71 -15.62 -14.84
C GLY A 235 5.22 -14.25 -15.31
N ALA A 236 5.27 -14.03 -16.63
CA ALA A 236 4.78 -12.79 -17.21
C ALA A 236 3.25 -12.76 -17.15
N PHE A 237 2.65 -11.87 -16.35
CA PHE A 237 1.43 -11.13 -16.72
C PHE A 237 1.28 -9.82 -15.89
N LEU A 238 1.14 -8.71 -16.60
CA LEU A 238 0.67 -7.38 -16.17
C LEU A 238 1.53 -6.44 -15.28
N THR A 239 2.76 -6.76 -14.86
CA THR A 239 3.71 -5.77 -14.27
C THR A 239 4.87 -5.46 -15.23
N ALA A 240 4.73 -4.46 -16.09
CA ALA A 240 5.88 -3.94 -16.84
C ALA A 240 6.78 -3.11 -15.89
N PRO A 241 8.12 -3.35 -15.86
CA PRO A 241 9.03 -2.64 -15.00
C PRO A 241 8.95 -1.13 -15.25
N VAL A 242 9.06 -0.34 -14.19
CA VAL A 242 8.87 1.11 -14.23
C VAL A 242 10.22 1.77 -14.37
N SER A 243 10.42 2.54 -15.44
CA SER A 243 11.70 3.21 -15.70
C SER A 243 12.17 4.02 -14.50
N SER A 244 13.43 3.81 -14.10
CA SER A 244 14.02 4.45 -12.94
C SER A 244 14.07 5.96 -13.08
N LEU A 245 13.58 6.64 -12.05
CA LEU A 245 13.68 8.08 -11.88
C LEU A 245 14.56 8.36 -10.66
N TYR A 246 15.18 9.54 -10.60
CA TYR A 246 16.16 9.83 -9.57
C TYR A 246 15.72 11.00 -8.68
N THR A 247 15.95 10.86 -7.37
CA THR A 247 15.78 11.90 -6.34
C THR A 247 16.83 11.63 -5.26
N TYR A 248 17.38 12.67 -4.62
CA TYR A 248 18.48 12.54 -3.65
C TYR A 248 19.73 11.82 -4.21
N GLY A 249 19.98 11.92 -5.51
CA GLY A 249 21.13 11.30 -6.20
C GLY A 249 21.02 9.78 -6.39
N ARG A 250 19.82 9.21 -6.33
CA ARG A 250 19.58 7.76 -6.36
C ARG A 250 18.21 7.41 -6.95
N SER A 251 18.06 6.18 -7.44
CA SER A 251 16.77 5.67 -7.92
C SER A 251 15.73 5.57 -6.81
N GLN A 252 14.46 5.36 -7.20
CA GLN A 252 13.37 5.07 -6.27
C GLN A 252 13.67 3.88 -5.34
N ASP A 253 13.20 3.96 -4.10
CA ASP A 253 13.28 2.87 -3.11
C ASP A 253 12.16 1.84 -3.31
N LEU A 254 10.97 2.32 -3.65
CA LEU A 254 9.79 1.52 -3.91
C LEU A 254 9.12 2.00 -5.20
N ALA A 255 8.59 1.07 -5.98
CA ALA A 255 7.75 1.32 -7.13
C ALA A 255 6.49 0.45 -7.03
N LEU A 256 5.33 1.08 -7.18
CA LEU A 256 4.02 0.44 -7.07
C LEU A 256 3.17 0.79 -8.29
N GLN A 257 2.29 -0.13 -8.69
CA GLN A 257 1.23 0.08 -9.66
C GLN A 257 -0.11 -0.37 -9.09
N ARG A 258 -1.16 0.37 -9.44
CA ARG A 258 -2.54 -0.07 -9.28
C ARG A 258 -3.12 -0.27 -10.68
N GLY A 259 -3.01 -1.51 -11.15
CA GLY A 259 -3.53 -1.91 -12.46
C GLY A 259 -5.05 -1.89 -12.51
N ARG A 260 -5.60 -1.59 -13.69
CA ARG A 260 -6.95 -2.02 -14.08
C ARG A 260 -6.84 -3.38 -14.76
N SER A 261 -7.90 -3.83 -15.45
CA SER A 261 -7.92 -5.11 -16.18
C SER A 261 -6.94 -5.22 -17.38
N THR A 262 -6.11 -4.20 -17.65
CA THR A 262 -5.09 -4.22 -18.71
C THR A 262 -3.83 -3.45 -18.29
N ILE A 263 -2.67 -3.78 -18.88
CA ILE A 263 -1.37 -3.08 -18.66
C ILE A 263 -1.45 -1.60 -19.04
N ASN A 264 -2.23 -1.26 -20.07
CA ASN A 264 -2.22 0.05 -20.70
C ASN A 264 -2.93 1.14 -19.87
N GLN A 265 -3.58 0.76 -18.77
CA GLN A 265 -4.28 1.67 -17.86
C GLN A 265 -3.99 1.29 -16.40
N ARG A 266 -3.08 2.03 -15.77
CA ARG A 266 -2.65 1.81 -14.38
C ARG A 266 -2.34 3.14 -13.71
N ASN A 267 -2.56 3.26 -12.41
CA ASN A 267 -1.84 4.29 -11.66
C ASN A 267 -0.44 3.75 -11.33
N HIS A 268 0.59 4.58 -11.39
CA HIS A 268 1.93 4.21 -10.95
C HIS A 268 2.45 5.18 -9.88
N MET A 269 3.30 4.69 -9.01
CA MET A 269 3.87 5.43 -7.89
C MET A 269 5.34 5.05 -7.72
N ARG A 270 6.18 6.04 -7.44
CA ARG A 270 7.57 5.88 -6.99
C ARG A 270 7.75 6.58 -5.66
N LEU A 271 8.42 5.93 -4.71
CA LEU A 271 8.71 6.48 -3.37
C LEU A 271 10.21 6.47 -3.08
N TRP A 272 10.66 7.49 -2.36
CA TRP A 272 12.00 7.66 -1.82
C TRP A 272 11.90 7.98 -0.32
N LEU A 273 12.55 7.20 0.53
CA LEU A 273 12.80 7.56 1.93
C LEU A 273 13.63 8.86 1.98
N ALA A 274 13.03 9.91 2.53
CA ALA A 274 13.65 11.21 2.66
C ALA A 274 14.68 11.24 3.81
N PRO A 275 15.68 12.13 3.76
CA PRO A 275 16.74 12.22 4.78
C PRO A 275 16.29 13.01 6.04
N PHE A 276 15.04 12.82 6.47
CA PHE A 276 14.45 13.43 7.68
C PHE A 276 13.19 12.65 8.11
N ARG A 277 12.80 12.86 9.36
CA ARG A 277 11.53 12.40 9.95
C ARG A 277 10.63 13.58 10.28
N CYS A 278 9.34 13.29 10.49
CA CYS A 278 8.35 14.23 10.95
C CYS A 278 7.61 13.67 12.16
N GLU A 279 7.73 14.35 13.29
CA GLU A 279 7.10 13.98 14.57
C GLU A 279 7.39 12.53 14.98
N GLY A 280 8.63 12.10 14.78
CA GLY A 280 9.13 10.76 15.04
C GLY A 280 8.99 9.77 13.88
N GLU A 281 8.15 10.05 12.88
CA GLU A 281 7.81 9.12 11.80
C GLU A 281 8.67 9.33 10.53
N PRO A 282 9.06 8.25 9.82
CA PRO A 282 9.72 8.33 8.50
C PRO A 282 8.90 9.09 7.46
N VAL A 283 9.57 9.83 6.57
CA VAL A 283 8.92 10.52 5.45
C VAL A 283 9.31 9.87 4.12
N TRP A 284 8.32 9.42 3.37
CA TRP A 284 8.45 8.87 2.02
C TRP A 284 7.97 9.89 1.01
N VAL A 285 8.91 10.58 0.36
CA VAL A 285 8.59 11.54 -0.71
C VAL A 285 8.40 10.77 -1.99
N GLY A 286 7.42 11.15 -2.81
CA GLY A 286 7.07 10.35 -3.97
C GLY A 286 6.46 11.13 -5.11
N GLN A 287 6.32 10.38 -6.19
CA GLN A 287 5.60 10.76 -7.39
C GLN A 287 4.48 9.75 -7.60
N VAL A 288 3.28 10.23 -7.93
CA VAL A 288 2.16 9.42 -8.37
C VAL A 288 1.57 10.02 -9.65
N SER A 289 1.26 9.17 -10.62
CA SER A 289 0.52 9.57 -11.83
C SER A 289 -0.30 8.39 -12.35
N ARG A 290 -1.06 8.63 -13.41
CA ARG A 290 -1.84 7.63 -14.13
C ARG A 290 -1.26 7.42 -15.51
N ASP A 291 -1.14 6.18 -15.95
CA ASP A 291 -0.89 5.82 -17.35
C ASP A 291 -2.25 5.67 -18.05
N ILE A 292 -2.46 6.38 -19.16
CA ILE A 292 -3.68 6.34 -19.99
C ILE A 292 -3.47 5.66 -21.35
N GLY A 293 -2.22 5.32 -21.70
CA GLY A 293 -1.90 4.63 -22.94
C GLY A 293 -0.42 4.25 -23.03
N VAL A 294 0.02 3.90 -24.24
CA VAL A 294 1.42 3.57 -24.58
C VAL A 294 1.77 4.25 -25.90
N LYS A 295 2.96 4.87 -25.97
CA LYS A 295 3.53 5.48 -27.18
C LYS A 295 4.88 4.86 -27.54
N VAL A 296 5.23 4.87 -28.82
CA VAL A 296 6.58 4.54 -29.31
C VAL A 296 7.49 5.75 -29.04
N THR A 297 8.70 5.52 -28.52
CA THR A 297 9.70 6.57 -28.29
C THR A 297 11.12 6.02 -28.29
N SER A 298 12.07 6.75 -28.89
CA SER A 298 13.51 6.44 -28.80
C SER A 298 14.10 6.78 -27.43
N LYS A 299 13.36 7.47 -26.55
CA LYS A 299 13.81 7.86 -25.20
C LYS A 299 13.64 6.75 -24.15
N SER A 300 13.09 5.59 -24.52
CA SER A 300 12.92 4.43 -23.64
C SER A 300 13.77 3.25 -24.14
N PRO A 301 14.44 2.48 -23.26
CA PRO A 301 15.17 1.26 -23.64
C PRO A 301 14.30 0.20 -24.35
N THR A 302 12.99 0.18 -24.09
CA THR A 302 12.03 -0.74 -24.73
C THR A 302 11.40 -0.17 -26.02
N LEU A 303 11.92 0.96 -26.52
CA LEU A 303 11.39 1.74 -27.64
C LEU A 303 9.91 2.17 -27.50
N THR A 304 9.36 2.01 -26.30
CA THR A 304 7.97 2.25 -25.92
C THR A 304 7.93 2.81 -24.51
N THR A 305 7.00 3.72 -24.23
CA THR A 305 6.74 4.24 -22.89
C THR A 305 5.25 4.40 -22.68
N HIS A 306 4.81 4.45 -21.42
CA HIS A 306 3.44 4.81 -21.11
C HIS A 306 3.21 6.30 -21.38
N ILE A 307 1.99 6.62 -21.81
CA ILE A 307 1.49 8.00 -21.86
C ILE A 307 0.90 8.28 -20.49
N ILE A 308 1.47 9.24 -19.76
CA ILE A 308 0.85 9.71 -18.51
C ILE A 308 -0.40 10.52 -18.81
N ASP A 309 -1.37 10.46 -17.92
CA ASP A 309 -2.45 11.43 -17.82
C ASP A 309 -1.81 12.79 -17.54
N PRO A 310 -2.04 13.82 -18.38
CA PRO A 310 -1.49 15.15 -18.12
C PRO A 310 -1.99 15.75 -16.81
N ASP A 311 -3.13 15.28 -16.28
CA ASP A 311 -3.59 15.61 -14.94
C ASP A 311 -2.92 14.72 -13.87
N VAL A 312 -1.76 15.15 -13.38
CA VAL A 312 -1.07 14.48 -12.27
C VAL A 312 -1.72 14.73 -10.89
N ASP A 313 -2.67 15.67 -10.79
CA ASP A 313 -3.36 15.96 -9.54
C ASP A 313 -4.59 15.05 -9.36
N GLU A 314 -5.26 14.61 -10.42
CA GLU A 314 -6.29 13.56 -10.31
C GLU A 314 -5.69 12.28 -9.70
N ALA A 315 -4.48 11.89 -10.12
CA ALA A 315 -3.80 10.71 -9.58
C ALA A 315 -3.40 10.89 -8.10
N ARG A 316 -3.13 12.14 -7.68
CA ARG A 316 -2.85 12.54 -6.30
C ARG A 316 -4.11 12.47 -5.43
N GLU A 317 -5.23 13.05 -5.88
CA GLU A 317 -6.52 12.96 -5.19
C GLU A 317 -7.07 11.51 -5.17
N TYR A 318 -6.84 10.73 -6.22
CA TYR A 318 -7.15 9.29 -6.24
C TYR A 318 -6.44 8.56 -5.10
N LEU A 319 -5.17 8.89 -4.84
CA LEU A 319 -4.42 8.31 -3.73
C LEU A 319 -5.04 8.69 -2.38
N LEU A 320 -5.33 9.97 -2.14
CA LEU A 320 -6.01 10.46 -0.93
C LEU A 320 -7.31 9.70 -0.69
N HIS A 321 -8.20 9.70 -1.67
CA HIS A 321 -9.50 9.04 -1.58
C HIS A 321 -9.36 7.53 -1.36
N SER A 322 -8.39 6.87 -1.98
CA SER A 322 -8.16 5.43 -1.79
C SER A 322 -7.72 5.09 -0.35
N LEU A 323 -6.88 5.93 0.27
CA LEU A 323 -6.37 5.73 1.63
C LEU A 323 -7.38 6.16 2.69
N LEU A 324 -8.13 7.25 2.46
CA LEU A 324 -9.27 7.65 3.29
C LEU A 324 -10.35 6.57 3.29
N HIS A 325 -10.72 6.01 2.13
CA HIS A 325 -11.69 4.91 2.03
C HIS A 325 -11.25 3.64 2.75
N ARG A 326 -9.95 3.48 3.05
CA ARG A 326 -9.40 2.39 3.85
C ARG A 326 -9.17 2.77 5.33
N ASP A 327 -9.65 3.93 5.76
CA ASP A 327 -9.52 4.50 7.11
C ASP A 327 -8.04 4.57 7.57
N ALA A 328 -7.14 4.86 6.64
CA ALA A 328 -5.69 4.75 6.80
C ALA A 328 -4.95 6.10 6.93
N VAL A 329 -5.68 7.22 7.01
CA VAL A 329 -5.11 8.58 7.07
C VAL A 329 -5.59 9.27 8.33
N SER A 330 -4.69 9.60 9.26
CA SER A 330 -5.03 10.38 10.45
C SER A 330 -5.09 11.88 10.17
N GLN A 331 -4.17 12.36 9.32
CA GLN A 331 -4.07 13.76 8.93
C GLN A 331 -3.64 13.86 7.48
N PHE A 332 -4.03 14.93 6.79
CA PHE A 332 -3.52 15.28 5.47
C PHE A 332 -3.32 16.79 5.34
N ALA A 333 -2.52 17.20 4.35
CA ALA A 333 -2.28 18.59 4.04
C ALA A 333 -1.81 18.76 2.59
N PHE A 334 -1.92 19.96 2.04
CA PHE A 334 -1.23 20.34 0.81
C PHE A 334 -0.15 21.39 1.12
N VAL A 335 1.02 21.25 0.50
CA VAL A 335 2.13 22.20 0.64
C VAL A 335 2.66 22.59 -0.74
N ARG A 336 2.84 23.88 -1.00
CA ARG A 336 3.48 24.37 -2.23
C ARG A 336 4.89 23.78 -2.35
N GLY A 337 5.36 23.47 -3.56
CA GLY A 337 6.75 23.05 -3.77
C GLY A 337 7.04 22.39 -5.13
N VAL A 338 6.01 21.83 -5.78
CA VAL A 338 6.11 21.39 -7.17
C VAL A 338 6.10 22.60 -8.11
N GLY A 339 5.34 23.63 -7.75
CA GLY A 339 5.12 24.84 -8.53
C GLY A 339 4.18 24.59 -9.71
N GLU A 340 3.34 25.57 -10.02
CA GLU A 340 2.24 25.42 -10.96
C GLU A 340 2.68 25.15 -12.41
N ALA A 341 1.85 24.41 -13.14
CA ALA A 341 1.88 24.25 -14.59
C ALA A 341 0.43 24.19 -15.07
N THR A 342 0.04 25.06 -16.01
CA THR A 342 -1.36 25.17 -16.45
C THR A 342 -1.62 24.34 -17.71
N LEU A 343 -2.89 24.16 -18.07
CA LEU A 343 -3.29 23.52 -19.34
C LEU A 343 -2.67 24.20 -20.57
N ASP A 344 -2.58 25.53 -20.56
CA ASP A 344 -2.00 26.33 -21.66
C ASP A 344 -0.46 26.39 -21.61
N GLN A 345 0.14 26.12 -20.45
CA GLN A 345 1.59 26.12 -20.24
C GLN A 345 2.02 24.86 -19.45
N PRO A 346 1.84 23.67 -20.05
CA PRO A 346 2.20 22.42 -19.40
C PRO A 346 3.72 22.30 -19.28
N ARG A 347 4.16 21.52 -18.30
CA ARG A 347 5.54 21.02 -18.25
C ARG A 347 5.62 19.69 -18.97
N PHE A 348 6.84 19.25 -19.25
CA PHE A 348 7.10 17.98 -19.89
C PHE A 348 8.02 17.16 -18.99
N ASN A 349 7.77 15.85 -18.91
CA ASN A 349 8.66 14.91 -18.23
C ASN A 349 9.82 14.46 -19.15
N LEU A 350 10.64 13.52 -18.69
CA LEU A 350 11.81 13.02 -19.44
C LEU A 350 11.44 12.29 -20.75
N THR A 351 10.19 11.85 -20.91
CA THR A 351 9.68 11.18 -22.11
C THR A 351 8.86 12.09 -23.03
N ASP A 352 8.91 13.41 -22.82
CA ASP A 352 8.13 14.44 -23.53
C ASP A 352 6.61 14.28 -23.38
N ASP A 353 6.13 13.66 -22.31
CA ASP A 353 4.71 13.67 -21.97
C ASP A 353 4.37 14.98 -21.23
N PRO A 354 3.34 15.72 -21.69
CA PRO A 354 2.91 16.94 -21.02
C PRO A 354 2.21 16.63 -19.70
N TYR A 355 2.38 17.49 -18.70
CA TYR A 355 1.58 17.49 -17.47
C TYR A 355 1.29 18.92 -16.98
N PHE A 356 0.15 19.05 -16.31
CA PHE A 356 -0.28 20.25 -15.59
C PHE A 356 -0.57 19.92 -14.13
N THR A 357 -0.36 20.88 -13.23
CA THR A 357 -0.53 20.72 -11.78
C THR A 357 -0.75 22.07 -11.10
N ASP A 358 -1.52 22.10 -10.03
CA ASP A 358 -1.66 23.24 -9.12
C ASP A 358 -0.35 23.60 -8.37
N GLY A 359 0.68 22.77 -8.50
CA GLY A 359 1.99 22.99 -7.91
C GLY A 359 2.10 22.62 -6.43
N MET A 360 1.07 21.98 -5.88
CA MET A 360 1.04 21.43 -4.53
C MET A 360 1.70 20.05 -4.47
N ARG A 361 2.12 19.71 -3.26
CA ARG A 361 2.52 18.38 -2.82
C ARG A 361 1.56 17.98 -1.72
N MET A 362 0.87 16.87 -1.90
CA MET A 362 0.00 16.31 -0.87
C MET A 362 0.85 15.59 0.19
N VAL A 363 0.50 15.75 1.46
CA VAL A 363 1.18 15.15 2.60
C VAL A 363 0.14 14.32 3.38
N LEU A 364 0.40 13.03 3.59
CA LEU A 364 -0.51 12.11 4.28
C LEU A 364 0.17 11.48 5.49
N TRP A 365 -0.43 11.58 6.68
CA TRP A 365 -0.01 10.83 7.87
C TRP A 365 -0.74 9.50 7.89
N VAL A 366 0.00 8.41 7.66
CA VAL A 366 -0.54 7.06 7.56
C VAL A 366 -0.77 6.49 8.95
N SER A 367 -1.99 6.01 9.21
CA SER A 367 -2.36 5.46 10.51
C SER A 367 -2.56 3.95 10.47
N ARG A 368 -1.87 3.25 11.38
CA ARG A 368 -2.11 1.83 11.69
C ARG A 368 -3.49 1.61 12.30
N LYS A 369 -3.96 2.56 13.13
CA LYS A 369 -5.30 2.51 13.74
C LYS A 369 -6.33 2.97 12.70
N PRO A 370 -7.54 2.37 12.65
CA PRO A 370 -8.60 2.87 11.78
C PRO A 370 -8.98 4.31 12.16
N VAL A 371 -8.89 5.24 11.20
CA VAL A 371 -9.41 6.60 11.31
C VAL A 371 -10.50 6.79 10.24
N PRO A 372 -11.79 6.81 10.60
CA PRO A 372 -12.88 7.10 9.67
C PRO A 372 -12.66 8.44 8.94
N PRO A 373 -13.14 8.64 7.69
CA PRO A 373 -12.74 9.81 6.91
C PRO A 373 -13.18 11.13 7.55
N HIS A 374 -14.33 11.14 8.23
CA HIS A 374 -14.84 12.30 8.98
C HIS A 374 -14.06 12.62 10.28
N MET A 375 -13.13 11.76 10.68
CA MET A 375 -12.19 11.96 11.80
C MET A 375 -10.76 12.26 11.29
N SER A 376 -10.54 12.23 9.97
CA SER A 376 -9.25 12.58 9.38
C SER A 376 -9.11 14.10 9.31
N GLN A 377 -7.99 14.63 9.77
CA GLN A 377 -7.80 16.08 9.91
C GLN A 377 -7.07 16.66 8.69
N ASP A 378 -7.68 17.63 8.02
CA ASP A 378 -6.96 18.54 7.14
C ASP A 378 -6.20 19.57 7.99
N LEU A 379 -4.88 19.67 7.82
CA LEU A 379 -4.06 20.66 8.52
C LEU A 379 -4.19 22.08 7.94
N GLY A 380 -4.93 22.27 6.84
CA GLY A 380 -5.25 23.57 6.27
C GLY A 380 -4.03 24.38 5.84
N TRP A 381 -2.93 23.71 5.48
CA TRP A 381 -1.67 24.38 5.13
C TRP A 381 -1.82 25.23 3.87
N ASN A 382 -2.34 24.64 2.80
CA ASN A 382 -2.69 25.28 1.54
C ASN A 382 -3.89 24.53 0.96
N GLU A 383 -4.65 25.20 0.09
CA GLU A 383 -5.73 24.58 -0.67
C GLU A 383 -5.18 23.85 -1.91
N SER A 384 -5.90 22.83 -2.38
CA SER A 384 -5.65 22.08 -3.63
C SER A 384 -6.63 22.54 -4.70
N ALA A 385 -6.30 22.47 -5.99
CA ALA A 385 -7.32 22.66 -7.05
C ALA A 385 -8.18 21.40 -7.23
N ASP A 386 -9.48 21.54 -7.55
CA ASP A 386 -10.32 20.43 -8.01
C ASP A 386 -9.84 19.97 -9.39
N PRO A 387 -9.28 18.75 -9.52
CA PRO A 387 -8.65 18.34 -10.77
C PRO A 387 -9.66 18.09 -11.88
N VAL A 388 -10.93 17.82 -11.55
CA VAL A 388 -11.96 17.37 -12.52
C VAL A 388 -12.68 18.56 -13.19
N ARG A 389 -12.38 19.81 -12.80
CA ARG A 389 -12.99 21.01 -13.40
C ARG A 389 -12.13 21.65 -14.48
N GLU A 390 -12.77 22.04 -15.58
CA GLU A 390 -12.14 22.84 -16.63
C GLU A 390 -11.77 24.25 -16.11
N GLY A 391 -10.61 24.77 -16.54
CA GLY A 391 -10.18 26.14 -16.24
C GLY A 391 -9.68 26.35 -14.80
N ARG A 392 -8.57 25.70 -14.43
CA ARG A 392 -7.97 25.82 -13.10
C ARG A 392 -7.55 27.27 -12.78
N GLY A 393 -7.81 27.69 -11.54
CA GLY A 393 -7.54 29.02 -10.98
C GLY A 393 -8.17 29.16 -9.59
N GLU A 394 -8.04 30.32 -8.94
CA GLU A 394 -8.49 30.54 -7.54
C GLU A 394 -9.98 30.24 -7.29
N GLN A 395 -10.82 30.23 -8.33
CA GLN A 395 -12.25 29.91 -8.24
C GLN A 395 -12.55 28.40 -8.14
N HIS A 396 -11.53 27.54 -8.30
CA HIS A 396 -11.64 26.08 -8.33
C HIS A 396 -10.82 25.40 -7.22
N MET A 397 -10.43 26.15 -6.19
CA MET A 397 -9.78 25.59 -5.01
C MET A 397 -10.76 24.75 -4.18
N ILE A 398 -10.32 23.58 -3.75
CA ILE A 398 -10.93 22.78 -2.71
C ILE A 398 -10.62 23.49 -1.38
N PRO A 399 -11.62 24.05 -0.69
CA PRO A 399 -11.39 24.70 0.59
C PRO A 399 -10.92 23.68 1.61
N ALA A 400 -10.02 24.10 2.49
CA ALA A 400 -9.55 23.24 3.58
C ALA A 400 -10.72 22.74 4.44
N LEU A 401 -10.64 21.50 4.92
CA LEU A 401 -11.65 20.88 5.78
C LEU A 401 -11.58 21.43 7.22
N MET A 402 -11.86 22.73 7.39
CA MET A 402 -12.00 23.37 8.69
C MET A 402 -13.39 23.13 9.28
N ASP A 403 -13.45 23.00 10.60
CA ASP A 403 -14.67 22.70 11.36
C ASP A 403 -15.84 23.61 10.96
N ALA A 404 -16.83 23.04 10.27
CA ALA A 404 -18.09 23.70 9.95
C ALA A 404 -19.04 23.83 11.17
N ILE A 405 -18.48 24.07 12.36
CA ILE A 405 -19.19 24.20 13.64
C ILE A 405 -18.93 25.62 14.19
N GLY A 406 -19.57 26.62 13.58
CA GLY A 406 -19.16 28.02 13.83
C GLY A 406 -20.15 29.16 13.52
N SER A 407 -21.45 28.93 13.35
CA SER A 407 -22.46 30.03 13.38
C SER A 407 -23.91 29.53 13.50
N GLY A 408 -24.19 28.80 14.59
CA GLY A 408 -25.49 28.20 14.85
C GLY A 408 -26.12 28.55 16.21
N SER A 409 -25.97 29.79 16.71
CA SER A 409 -26.84 30.37 17.75
C SER A 409 -26.43 31.79 18.20
N ARG A 410 -27.12 32.81 17.68
CA ARG A 410 -27.95 33.77 18.44
C ARG A 410 -28.63 34.76 17.49
#